data_AF-A0A9D5C1A5-F1
#
_entry.id   AF-A0A9D5C1A5-F1
#
_cell.length_a   1.000
_cell.length_b   1.000
_cell.length_c   1.000
_cell.angle_alpha   90.00
_cell.angle_beta   90.00
_cell.angle_gamma   90.00
#
_symmetry.space_group_name_H-M   'P 1'
#
loop_
_entity.id
_entity.type
_entity.pdbx_description
1 polymer ?
#
loop_
_entity_poly.entity_id
_entity_poly.type
_entity_poly.pdbx_seq_one_letter_code
_entity_poly.pdbx_strand_id
1 'polypeptide(L)'
;MAADHVVVTVSLGVLKGRRGGWVQSQPSVFQEGSDPDGWGSAWVNKLFMEVEGGEDEVPSMELAFEQEEGSKRHVAKIPWWMRRTASICPIYGGSRVLLSWFAGKEAAELEKLSEEEIISGVHATLDGFSAVKVARRCNGSAGRVVESRSRG
;
A
#
# COMPACT_ATOMS: atom_id res chain seq x y z
N MET A 1 15.93 25.20 33.74
CA MET A 1 14.93 25.65 32.75
C MET A 1 13.57 25.27 33.32
N ALA A 2 12.69 26.23 33.56
CA ALA A 2 11.36 26.00 34.14
C ALA A 2 10.34 26.75 33.27
N ALA A 3 9.19 26.13 33.02
CA ALA A 3 8.10 26.68 32.24
C ALA A 3 6.80 26.53 33.02
N ASP A 4 5.90 27.50 32.90
CA ASP A 4 4.61 27.50 33.59
C ASP A 4 3.61 26.54 32.93
N HIS A 5 3.73 26.32 31.61
CA HIS A 5 2.87 25.41 30.84
C HIS A 5 3.67 24.65 29.78
N VAL A 6 3.26 23.41 29.51
CA VAL A 6 3.83 22.55 28.46
C VAL A 6 2.70 21.92 27.66
N VAL A 7 2.75 22.06 26.32
CA VAL A 7 1.87 21.36 25.39
C VAL A 7 2.65 20.20 24.76
N VAL A 8 2.12 18.98 24.88
CA VAL A 8 2.77 17.77 24.37
C VAL A 8 2.07 17.30 23.10
N THR A 9 2.77 17.40 21.96
CA THR A 9 2.25 17.00 20.64
C THR A 9 3.05 15.84 20.03
N VAL A 10 3.59 14.96 20.86
CA VAL A 10 4.29 13.76 20.38
C VAL A 10 3.29 12.72 19.88
N SER A 11 3.72 11.84 18.97
CA SER A 11 2.85 10.78 18.46
C SER A 11 2.50 9.77 19.55
N LEU A 12 1.34 9.12 19.40
CA LEU A 12 0.90 8.06 20.32
C LEU A 12 1.92 6.91 20.44
N GLY A 13 2.60 6.56 19.34
CA GLY A 13 3.66 5.54 19.36
C GLY A 13 4.82 5.93 20.28
N VAL A 14 5.21 7.21 20.33
CA VAL A 14 6.24 7.72 21.25
C VAL A 14 5.76 7.66 22.70
N LEU A 15 4.48 7.96 22.97
CA LEU A 15 3.90 7.82 24.30
C LEU A 15 3.91 6.37 24.79
N LYS A 16 3.51 5.43 23.93
CA LYS A 16 3.53 3.99 24.22
C LYS A 16 4.94 3.43 24.46
N GLY A 17 5.92 3.83 23.65
CA GLY A 17 7.30 3.34 23.74
C GLY A 17 8.09 3.84 24.96
N ARG A 18 7.63 4.91 25.62
CA ARG A 18 8.35 5.58 26.73
C ARG A 18 7.78 5.32 28.13
N ARG A 19 7.04 4.21 28.28
CA ARG A 19 6.43 3.73 29.53
C ARG A 19 7.33 3.82 30.79
N GLY A 20 8.66 3.74 30.65
CA GLY A 20 9.59 3.77 31.78
C GLY A 20 10.03 5.16 32.29
N GLY A 21 9.95 6.22 31.48
CA GLY A 21 10.58 7.52 31.83
C GLY A 21 9.62 8.69 32.01
N TRP A 22 8.49 8.69 31.32
CA TRP A 22 7.53 9.81 31.32
C TRP A 22 6.31 9.54 32.20
N VAL A 23 6.00 8.26 32.46
CA VAL A 23 4.78 7.85 33.16
C VAL A 23 4.83 8.10 34.67
N GLN A 24 6.03 8.20 35.27
CA GLN A 24 6.18 8.42 36.71
C GLN A 24 5.68 9.80 37.20
N SER A 25 5.35 10.73 36.28
CA SER A 25 4.86 12.07 36.61
C SER A 25 3.56 12.45 35.87
N GLN A 26 2.82 11.47 35.35
CA GLN A 26 1.52 11.73 34.72
C GLN A 26 0.47 12.13 35.78
N PRO A 27 -0.32 13.20 35.56
CA PRO A 27 -1.48 13.50 36.39
C PRO A 27 -2.48 12.33 36.41
N SER A 28 -3.19 12.15 37.53
CA SER A 28 -4.17 11.07 37.76
C SER A 28 -5.27 10.95 36.67
N VAL A 29 -5.51 12.02 35.90
CA VAL A 29 -6.39 12.03 34.72
C VAL A 29 -6.00 11.00 33.65
N PHE A 30 -4.72 10.61 33.58
CA PHE A 30 -4.26 9.55 32.68
C PHE A 30 -4.30 8.14 33.29
N GLN A 31 -4.62 8.00 34.58
CA GLN A 31 -4.60 6.71 35.30
C GLN A 31 -5.95 6.00 35.30
N GLU A 32 -7.07 6.73 35.25
CA GLU A 32 -8.42 6.16 35.20
C GLU A 32 -9.02 6.35 33.80
N GLY A 33 -8.80 5.36 32.92
CA GLY A 33 -9.51 5.25 31.63
C GLY A 33 -8.75 5.72 30.38
N SER A 34 -7.54 6.25 30.53
CA SER A 34 -6.71 6.76 29.42
C SER A 34 -5.43 5.96 29.25
N ASP A 35 -5.48 4.63 29.44
CA ASP A 35 -4.34 3.77 29.12
C ASP A 35 -4.07 3.85 27.61
N PRO A 36 -2.93 4.42 27.17
CA PRO A 36 -2.58 4.49 25.77
C PRO A 36 -2.58 3.10 25.12
N ASP A 37 -2.35 2.03 25.89
CA ASP A 37 -2.33 0.66 25.39
C ASP A 37 -3.70 0.15 24.94
N GLY A 38 -4.79 0.75 25.45
CA GLY A 38 -6.14 0.50 24.94
C GLY A 38 -6.41 1.13 23.58
N TRP A 39 -5.56 2.04 23.10
CA TRP A 39 -5.73 2.68 21.80
C TRP A 39 -5.11 1.82 20.70
N GLY A 40 -5.77 1.71 19.54
CA GLY A 40 -5.23 0.96 18.41
C GLY A 40 -3.97 1.60 17.83
N SER A 41 -2.93 0.81 17.54
CA SER A 41 -1.83 1.21 16.67
C SER A 41 -1.96 0.48 15.34
N ALA A 42 -1.87 1.22 14.23
CA ALA A 42 -1.89 0.65 12.89
C ALA A 42 -0.56 0.94 12.18
N TRP A 43 -0.13 0.01 11.33
CA TRP A 43 1.00 0.19 10.43
C TRP A 43 0.47 0.46 9.02
N VAL A 44 0.98 1.51 8.40
CA VAL A 44 0.69 1.89 7.02
C VAL A 44 1.97 2.40 6.39
N ASN A 45 2.35 1.84 5.24
CA ASN A 45 3.53 2.25 4.48
C ASN A 45 3.21 2.58 3.03
N LYS A 46 4.09 3.39 2.44
CA LYS A 46 4.08 3.75 1.03
C LYS A 46 5.38 3.28 0.39
N LEU A 47 5.28 2.59 -0.72
CA LEU A 47 6.42 2.22 -1.54
C LEU A 47 6.42 3.07 -2.80
N PHE A 48 7.46 3.89 -2.96
CA PHE A 48 7.71 4.68 -4.16
C PHE A 48 8.73 3.95 -5.03
N MET A 49 8.42 3.75 -6.30
CA MET A 49 9.26 2.98 -7.23
C MET A 49 9.48 3.79 -8.49
N GLU A 50 10.73 4.10 -8.80
CA GLU A 50 11.09 4.76 -10.07
C GLU A 50 11.30 3.72 -11.17
N VAL A 51 10.68 3.93 -12.32
CA VAL A 51 10.78 3.02 -13.47
C VAL A 51 11.71 3.58 -14.53
N GLU A 52 12.64 2.75 -14.99
CA GLU A 52 13.52 3.03 -16.12
C GLU A 52 12.81 2.70 -17.45
N GLY A 53 12.71 3.67 -18.38
CA GLY A 53 12.01 3.50 -19.65
C GLY A 53 11.66 4.84 -20.33
N GLY A 54 11.27 4.79 -21.61
CA GLY A 54 10.91 5.97 -22.42
C GLY A 54 9.63 6.69 -21.93
N GLU A 55 9.27 7.80 -22.58
CA GLU A 55 8.18 8.73 -22.20
C GLU A 55 6.75 8.13 -22.24
N ASP A 56 6.63 6.81 -22.39
CA ASP A 56 5.34 6.14 -22.45
C ASP A 56 4.66 6.14 -21.07
N GLU A 57 3.35 6.40 -21.08
CA GLU A 57 2.52 6.42 -19.86
C GLU A 57 2.53 5.04 -19.20
N VAL A 58 3.04 4.95 -17.97
CA VAL A 58 3.02 3.71 -17.19
C VAL A 58 1.59 3.44 -16.73
N PRO A 59 0.96 2.31 -17.08
CA PRO A 59 -0.42 2.04 -16.71
C PRO A 59 -0.56 1.76 -15.21
N SER A 60 -1.69 2.18 -14.63
CA SER A 60 -2.10 1.75 -13.30
C SER A 60 -2.48 0.28 -13.30
N MET A 61 -1.99 -0.46 -12.32
CA MET A 61 -2.28 -1.88 -12.12
C MET A 61 -3.11 -2.06 -10.86
N GLU A 62 -4.30 -2.63 -11.01
CA GLU A 62 -5.16 -3.07 -9.91
C GLU A 62 -4.92 -4.55 -9.65
N LEU A 63 -4.61 -4.89 -8.40
CA LEU A 63 -4.15 -6.20 -7.98
C LEU A 63 -5.20 -6.87 -7.09
N ALA A 64 -5.61 -8.08 -7.50
CA ALA A 64 -6.50 -8.92 -6.73
C ALA A 64 -5.85 -10.28 -6.50
N PHE A 65 -5.69 -10.64 -5.22
CA PHE A 65 -5.06 -11.88 -4.81
C PHE A 65 -6.08 -12.81 -4.16
N GLU A 66 -6.03 -14.10 -4.50
CA GLU A 66 -6.81 -15.14 -3.83
C GLU A 66 -6.30 -15.32 -2.38
N GLN A 67 -7.22 -15.41 -1.42
CA GLN A 67 -6.88 -15.48 0.01
C GLN A 67 -6.48 -16.88 0.50
N GLU A 68 -6.70 -17.94 -0.29
CA GLU A 68 -6.41 -19.32 0.16
C GLU A 68 -4.94 -19.71 -0.02
N GLU A 69 -4.32 -20.20 1.06
CA GLU A 69 -2.99 -20.86 1.07
C GLU A 69 -2.98 -22.25 0.40
N GLY A 70 -4.09 -22.71 -0.20
CA GLY A 70 -4.23 -24.08 -0.72
C GLY A 70 -4.41 -24.19 -2.24
N SER A 71 -4.55 -23.08 -2.96
CA SER A 71 -4.87 -23.10 -4.39
C SER A 71 -3.66 -23.57 -5.20
N LYS A 72 -3.77 -24.77 -5.79
CA LYS A 72 -2.74 -25.39 -6.66
C LYS A 72 -2.47 -24.61 -7.95
N ARG A 73 -3.19 -23.51 -8.18
CA ARG A 73 -2.90 -22.53 -9.24
C ARG A 73 -1.85 -21.53 -8.74
N HIS A 74 -0.63 -22.00 -8.54
CA HIS A 74 0.52 -21.11 -8.36
C HIS A 74 0.84 -20.43 -9.69
N VAL A 75 0.16 -19.32 -10.01
CA VAL A 75 0.38 -18.62 -11.28
C VAL A 75 1.66 -17.76 -11.24
N ALA A 76 2.16 -17.38 -10.05
CA ALA A 76 3.45 -16.68 -9.93
C ALA A 76 4.06 -16.75 -8.51
N LYS A 77 5.39 -16.65 -8.42
CA LYS A 77 6.15 -16.56 -7.15
C LYS A 77 6.02 -15.17 -6.52
N ILE A 78 4.79 -14.70 -6.32
CA ILE A 78 4.52 -13.39 -5.73
C ILE A 78 4.75 -13.48 -4.21
N PRO A 79 5.66 -12.66 -3.63
CA PRO A 79 5.92 -12.63 -2.20
C PRO A 79 4.64 -12.36 -1.42
N TRP A 80 4.50 -12.99 -0.26
CA TRP A 80 3.27 -12.88 0.54
C TRP A 80 2.96 -11.42 0.93
N TRP A 81 3.97 -10.61 1.22
CA TRP A 81 3.81 -9.21 1.64
C TRP A 81 3.29 -8.31 0.50
N MET A 82 3.43 -8.72 -0.77
CA MET A 82 2.86 -8.04 -1.93
C MET A 82 1.37 -8.39 -2.15
N ARG A 83 0.85 -9.47 -1.55
CA ARG A 83 -0.49 -10.01 -1.83
C ARG A 83 -1.66 -9.23 -1.23
N ARG A 84 -1.41 -8.16 -0.47
CA ARG A 84 -2.45 -7.22 0.00
C ARG A 84 -2.30 -5.82 -0.54
N THR A 85 -1.33 -5.58 -1.42
CA THR A 85 -1.32 -4.35 -2.19
C THR A 85 -2.51 -4.35 -3.13
N ALA A 86 -3.37 -3.34 -3.03
CA ALA A 86 -4.53 -3.20 -3.92
C ALA A 86 -4.15 -2.63 -5.29
N SER A 87 -3.15 -1.73 -5.34
CA SER A 87 -2.77 -1.07 -6.58
C SER A 87 -1.31 -0.65 -6.62
N ILE A 88 -0.78 -0.61 -7.85
CA ILE A 88 0.50 0.03 -8.20
C ILE A 88 0.19 1.01 -9.31
N CYS A 89 0.31 2.31 -9.05
CA CYS A 89 -0.07 3.33 -10.01
C CYS A 89 0.88 4.54 -10.00
N PRO A 90 0.96 5.30 -11.10
CA PRO A 90 1.70 6.56 -11.11
C PRO A 90 1.15 7.54 -10.07
N ILE A 91 2.04 8.27 -9.39
CA ILE A 91 1.64 9.29 -8.41
C ILE A 91 0.84 10.46 -9.02
N TYR A 92 1.04 10.72 -10.32
CA TYR A 92 0.27 11.65 -11.15
C TYR A 92 0.44 11.26 -12.63
N GLY A 93 -0.38 11.81 -13.52
CA GLY A 93 -0.33 11.51 -14.95
C GLY A 93 1.04 11.84 -15.57
N GLY A 94 1.64 10.88 -16.28
CA GLY A 94 2.99 11.02 -16.85
C GLY A 94 4.15 10.85 -15.86
N SER A 95 3.87 10.49 -14.60
CA SER A 95 4.93 10.21 -13.61
C SER A 95 5.62 8.87 -13.91
N ARG A 96 6.96 8.86 -13.82
CA ARG A 96 7.79 7.64 -13.82
C ARG A 96 7.94 7.01 -12.43
N VAL A 97 7.41 7.69 -11.41
CA VAL A 97 7.34 7.19 -10.04
C VAL A 97 5.97 6.55 -9.81
N LEU A 98 5.99 5.27 -9.48
CA LEU A 98 4.84 4.48 -9.07
C LEU A 98 4.71 4.49 -7.55
N LEU A 99 3.49 4.38 -7.06
CA LEU A 99 3.13 4.30 -5.65
C LEU A 99 2.33 3.03 -5.39
N SER A 100 2.69 2.36 -4.31
CA SER A 100 1.90 1.29 -3.69
C SER A 100 1.67 1.59 -2.21
N TRP A 101 0.51 1.21 -1.70
CA TRP A 101 0.14 1.34 -0.30
C TRP A 101 0.04 -0.02 0.37
N PHE A 102 0.62 -0.10 1.57
CA PHE A 102 0.60 -1.28 2.43
C PHE A 102 -0.04 -0.92 3.75
N ALA A 103 -0.84 -1.82 4.30
CA ALA A 103 -1.42 -1.67 5.64
C ALA A 103 -1.34 -2.99 6.40
N GLY A 104 -1.31 -2.92 7.73
CA GLY A 104 -1.34 -4.11 8.59
C GLY A 104 -0.01 -4.86 8.63
N LYS A 105 -0.08 -6.20 8.55
CA LYS A 105 1.09 -7.08 8.74
C LYS A 105 2.09 -6.94 7.61
N GLU A 106 1.61 -6.67 6.42
CA GLU A 106 2.39 -6.48 5.21
C GLU A 106 3.20 -5.17 5.29
N ALA A 107 2.59 -4.10 5.83
CA ALA A 107 3.31 -2.85 6.09
C ALA A 107 4.41 -3.04 7.14
N ALA A 108 4.13 -3.79 8.22
CA ALA A 108 5.11 -4.09 9.25
C ALA A 108 6.24 -5.02 8.76
N GLU A 109 5.97 -5.88 7.78
CA GLU A 109 7.00 -6.71 7.16
C GLU A 109 7.88 -5.87 6.24
N LEU A 110 7.29 -4.98 5.44
CA LEU A 110 8.03 -4.11 4.54
C LEU A 110 9.12 -3.30 5.26
N GLU A 111 8.89 -2.89 6.51
CA GLU A 111 9.88 -2.15 7.34
C GLU A 111 11.12 -2.96 7.71
N LYS A 112 11.05 -4.30 7.63
CA LYS A 112 12.16 -5.18 8.01
C LYS A 112 13.01 -5.63 6.83
N LEU A 113 12.47 -5.51 5.61
CA LEU A 113 13.13 -5.98 4.39
C LEU A 113 14.25 -5.02 3.98
N SER A 114 15.30 -5.58 3.38
CA SER A 114 16.30 -4.77 2.69
C SER A 114 15.76 -4.20 1.38
N GLU A 115 16.41 -3.16 0.87
CA GLU A 115 16.03 -2.56 -0.42
C GLU A 115 16.07 -3.58 -1.56
N GLU A 116 17.09 -4.46 -1.56
CA GLU A 116 17.24 -5.52 -2.55
C GLU A 116 16.12 -6.57 -2.48
N GLU A 117 15.68 -6.92 -1.26
CA GLU A 117 14.54 -7.82 -1.05
C GLU A 117 13.23 -7.20 -1.53
N ILE A 118 13.05 -5.90 -1.29
CA ILE A 118 11.90 -5.13 -1.77
C ILE A 118 11.88 -5.09 -3.29
N ILE A 119 12.99 -4.69 -3.93
CA ILE A 119 13.13 -4.62 -5.38
C ILE A 119 12.85 -5.99 -6.01
N SER A 120 13.50 -7.04 -5.51
CA SER A 120 13.30 -8.41 -5.98
C SER A 120 11.85 -8.86 -5.87
N GLY A 121 11.19 -8.54 -4.75
CA GLY A 121 9.79 -8.88 -4.53
C GLY A 121 8.81 -8.14 -5.43
N VAL A 122 9.08 -6.85 -5.72
CA VAL A 122 8.32 -6.06 -6.69
C VAL A 122 8.47 -6.66 -8.08
N HIS A 123 9.69 -6.93 -8.54
CA HIS A 123 9.94 -7.55 -9.84
C HIS A 123 9.22 -8.90 -9.98
N ALA A 124 9.34 -9.78 -8.98
CA ALA A 124 8.64 -11.06 -8.98
C ALA A 124 7.11 -10.90 -9.06
N THR A 125 6.57 -9.81 -8.49
CA THR A 125 5.15 -9.48 -8.58
C THR A 125 4.78 -9.04 -9.99
N LEU A 126 5.50 -8.07 -10.56
CA LEU A 126 5.27 -7.57 -11.92
C LEU A 126 5.41 -8.67 -12.98
N ASP A 127 6.43 -9.52 -12.86
CA ASP A 127 6.66 -10.67 -13.74
C ASP A 127 5.52 -11.69 -13.65
N GLY A 128 4.90 -11.82 -12.47
CA GLY A 128 3.73 -12.67 -12.28
C GLY A 128 2.50 -12.22 -13.07
N PHE A 129 2.36 -10.92 -13.34
CA PHE A 129 1.26 -10.36 -14.12
C PHE A 129 1.61 -10.12 -15.59
N SER A 130 2.90 -9.99 -15.93
CA SER A 130 3.37 -9.72 -17.30
C SER A 130 3.16 -10.89 -18.29
N ALA A 131 2.95 -12.11 -17.78
CA ALA A 131 2.59 -13.28 -18.60
C ALA A 131 1.22 -13.14 -19.31
N VAL A 132 0.39 -12.18 -18.90
CA VAL A 132 -0.84 -11.82 -19.63
C VAL A 132 -0.45 -10.88 -20.77
N LYS A 133 -0.12 -11.46 -21.93
CA LYS A 133 -0.17 -10.69 -23.19
C LYS A 133 -1.58 -10.13 -23.33
N VAL A 134 -1.77 -8.85 -23.04
CA VAL A 134 -3.02 -8.13 -23.28
C VAL A 134 -3.30 -8.21 -24.78
N ALA A 135 -4.13 -9.17 -25.15
CA ALA A 135 -4.65 -9.28 -26.50
C ALA A 135 -5.59 -8.10 -26.75
N ARG A 136 -5.10 -7.14 -27.54
CA ARG A 136 -5.84 -6.09 -28.25
C ARG A 136 -6.54 -5.02 -27.39
N ARG A 137 -6.23 -3.76 -27.74
CA ARG A 137 -6.99 -2.54 -27.47
C ARG A 137 -8.49 -2.80 -27.30
N CYS A 138 -8.98 -2.66 -26.06
CA CYS A 138 -10.38 -2.33 -25.83
C CYS A 138 -10.57 -0.87 -26.26
N ASN A 139 -10.88 -0.64 -27.54
CA ASN A 139 -11.44 0.63 -27.98
C ASN A 139 -12.82 0.76 -27.33
N GLY A 140 -12.87 1.46 -26.20
CA GLY A 140 -14.11 1.93 -25.59
C GLY A 140 -14.74 3.05 -26.43
N SER A 141 -15.20 2.73 -27.64
CA SER A 141 -16.14 3.57 -28.35
C SER A 141 -17.55 3.16 -27.92
N ALA A 142 -18.12 3.87 -26.95
CA ALA A 142 -19.56 3.92 -26.75
C ALA A 142 -20.19 4.70 -27.92
N GLY A 143 -20.20 4.10 -29.11
CA GLY A 143 -20.92 4.57 -30.29
C GLY A 143 -22.29 3.91 -30.36
N ARG A 144 -23.33 4.74 -30.37
CA ARG A 144 -24.75 4.35 -30.38
C ARG A 144 -25.06 3.25 -31.39
N VAL A 145 -25.89 2.31 -30.96
CA VAL A 145 -26.66 1.41 -31.84
C VAL A 145 -27.47 2.27 -32.81
N VAL A 146 -27.14 2.21 -34.11
CA VAL A 146 -28.03 2.66 -35.18
C VAL A 146 -28.67 1.41 -35.76
N GLU A 147 -29.93 1.20 -35.40
CA GLU A 147 -30.79 0.16 -35.94
C GLU A 147 -31.13 0.51 -37.39
N SER A 148 -30.50 -0.15 -38.36
CA SER A 148 -30.87 -0.04 -39.77
C SER A 148 -32.11 -0.88 -40.04
N ARG A 149 -33.29 -0.24 -40.05
CA ARG A 149 -34.50 -0.81 -40.65
C ARG A 149 -34.34 -0.91 -42.17
N SER A 150 -34.36 -2.13 -42.68
CA SER A 150 -34.53 -2.42 -44.11
C SER A 150 -35.99 -2.26 -44.53
N ARG A 151 -36.26 -1.30 -45.41
CA ARG A 151 -37.41 -1.21 -46.34
C ARG A 151 -36.94 -0.21 -47.41
N GLY A 152 -37.03 -0.43 -48.72
CA GLY A 152 -37.61 -1.45 -49.59
C GLY A 152 -37.38 -0.90 -51.01
#